data_AF-A0A1I4GPD7-F1
#
_entry.id   AF-A0A1I4GPD7-F1
#
_cell.length_a   1.000
_cell.length_b   1.000
_cell.length_c   1.000
_cell.angle_alpha   90.00
_cell.angle_beta   90.00
_cell.angle_gamma   90.00
#
_symmetry.space_group_name_H-M   'P 1'
#
loop_
_entity.id
_entity.type
_entity.pdbx_description
1 polymer ?
#
loop_
_entity_poly.entity_id
_entity_poly.type
_entity_poly.pdbx_seq_one_letter_code
_entity_poly.pdbx_strand_id
1 'polypeptide(L)'
;MAEDFLSQDEVDALLRSANGEQDEENQEENESGVRTYNLATQERIVRGRMPTYEIINERFARQLRIGLFNFIRRTVDIAVGPVKVIKFSEFICTSSDLI
;
A
#
# COMPACT_ATOMS: atom_id res chain seq x y z
N MET A 1 50.39 -11.08 27.68
CA MET A 1 49.14 -11.02 28.44
C MET A 1 48.82 -9.55 28.59
N ALA A 2 48.09 -8.99 27.63
CA ALA A 2 47.62 -7.61 27.66
C ALA A 2 46.12 -7.71 27.90
N GLU A 3 45.67 -7.13 29.01
CA GLU A 3 44.26 -7.05 29.34
C GLU A 3 43.55 -6.16 28.31
N ASP A 4 42.51 -6.71 27.70
CA ASP A 4 41.64 -6.02 26.76
C ASP A 4 40.67 -5.17 27.60
N PHE A 5 41.17 -4.01 28.03
CA PHE A 5 40.41 -3.06 28.85
C PHE A 5 39.50 -2.27 27.90
N LEU A 6 38.26 -2.72 27.77
CA LEU A 6 37.20 -1.99 27.06
C LEU A 6 37.14 -0.55 27.58
N SER A 7 37.02 0.41 26.66
CA SER A 7 36.81 1.81 27.06
C SER A 7 35.49 1.92 27.83
N GLN A 8 35.39 2.82 28.80
CA GLN A 8 34.13 3.00 29.54
C GLN A 8 32.96 3.36 28.60
N ASP A 9 33.24 4.00 27.47
CA ASP A 9 32.24 4.26 26.41
C ASP A 9 31.69 2.97 25.78
N GLU A 10 32.51 1.93 25.62
CA GLU A 10 32.08 0.62 25.08
C GLU A 10 31.28 -0.18 26.14
N VAL A 11 31.66 -0.06 27.41
CA VAL A 11 30.91 -0.67 28.52
C VAL A 11 29.53 -0.03 28.66
N ASP A 12 29.44 1.30 28.58
CA ASP A 12 28.17 2.02 28.64
C ASP A 12 27.28 1.73 27.43
N ALA A 13 27.86 1.59 26.23
CA ALA A 13 27.11 1.17 25.04
C ALA A 13 26.51 -0.23 25.20
N LEU A 14 27.28 -1.18 25.74
CA LEU A 14 26.80 -2.53 26.03
C LEU A 14 25.76 -2.52 27.16
N LEU A 15 25.92 -1.71 28.21
CA LEU A 15 24.98 -1.61 29.32
C LEU A 15 23.63 -1.01 28.87
N ARG A 16 23.63 0.01 28.01
CA ARG A 16 22.41 0.57 27.42
C ARG A 16 21.70 -0.45 26.52
N SER A 17 22.46 -1.24 25.74
CA SER A 17 21.87 -2.32 24.93
C SER A 17 21.29 -3.47 25.76
N ALA A 18 21.92 -3.80 26.90
CA ALA A 18 21.47 -4.88 27.78
C ALA A 18 20.24 -4.49 28.64
N ASN A 19 20.10 -3.19 28.94
CA ASN A 19 18.97 -2.67 29.71
C ASN A 19 17.72 -2.35 28.86
N GLY A 20 17.77 -2.58 27.55
CA GLY A 20 16.60 -2.49 26.67
C GLY A 20 16.06 -1.07 26.41
N GLU A 21 16.81 -0.02 26.79
CA GLU A 21 16.49 1.36 26.43
C GLU A 21 17.07 1.68 25.06
N GLN A 22 16.48 1.06 24.03
CA GLN A 22 16.61 1.57 22.68
C GLN A 22 15.75 2.83 22.60
N ASP A 23 16.39 3.99 22.74
CA ASP A 23 15.84 5.25 22.26
C ASP A 23 15.38 5.00 20.82
N GLU A 24 14.07 5.15 20.58
CA GLU A 24 13.41 5.00 19.27
C GLU A 24 13.88 6.10 18.31
N GLU A 25 15.16 6.13 17.97
CA GLU A 25 15.59 6.72 16.72
C GLU A 25 15.14 5.78 15.62
N ASN A 26 14.09 6.22 14.94
CA ASN A 26 13.45 5.67 13.75
C ASN A 26 14.46 5.58 12.60
N GLN A 27 15.51 4.76 12.78
CA GLN A 27 16.42 4.36 11.73
C GLN A 27 15.64 3.34 10.91
N GLU A 28 15.36 3.72 9.67
CA GLU A 28 14.96 2.80 8.61
C GLU A 28 16.01 1.69 8.54
N GLU A 29 15.83 0.65 9.35
CA GLU A 29 16.63 -0.56 9.28
C GLU A 29 16.44 -1.12 7.88
N ASN A 30 17.51 -1.04 7.11
CA ASN A 30 17.67 -1.76 5.87
C ASN A 30 17.70 -3.25 6.23
N GLU A 31 16.50 -3.83 6.37
CA GLU A 31 16.33 -5.25 6.64
C GLU A 31 16.74 -6.06 5.42
N SER A 32 18.03 -6.34 5.33
CA SER A 32 18.59 -7.37 4.45
C SER A 32 18.26 -8.80 4.90
N GLY A 33 17.13 -8.99 5.59
CA GLY A 33 16.58 -10.29 5.93
C GLY A 33 15.35 -10.57 5.07
N VAL A 34 15.26 -11.76 4.47
CA VAL A 34 14.06 -12.22 3.77
C VAL A 34 12.92 -12.31 4.80
N ARG A 35 12.16 -11.23 4.96
CA ARG A 35 10.92 -11.25 5.72
C ARG A 35 9.97 -12.20 5.02
N THR A 36 9.51 -13.23 5.73
CA THR A 36 8.47 -14.15 5.25
C THR A 36 7.20 -13.34 5.04
N TYR A 37 7.05 -12.80 3.83
CA TYR A 37 5.96 -11.92 3.46
C TYR A 37 4.71 -12.75 3.23
N ASN A 38 3.87 -12.84 4.26
CA ASN A 38 2.60 -13.52 4.16
C ASN A 38 1.56 -12.58 3.51
N LEU A 39 1.34 -12.81 2.21
CA LEU A 39 0.35 -12.11 1.38
C LEU A 39 -1.10 -12.28 1.87
N ALA A 40 -1.37 -13.23 2.77
CA ALA A 40 -2.70 -13.46 3.31
C ALA A 40 -3.05 -12.53 4.50
N THR A 41 -2.05 -12.03 5.24
CA THR A 41 -2.29 -11.26 6.47
C THR A 41 -2.15 -9.76 6.28
N GLN A 42 -1.36 -9.30 5.31
CA GLN A 42 -1.16 -7.87 5.06
C GLN A 42 -2.07 -7.40 3.91
N GLU A 43 -3.39 -7.49 4.09
CA GLU A 43 -4.31 -6.66 3.31
C GLU A 43 -3.99 -5.21 3.70
N ARG A 44 -3.07 -4.57 2.98
CA ARG A 44 -2.95 -3.11 2.98
C ARG A 44 -4.22 -2.59 2.32
N ILE A 45 -5.33 -2.62 3.05
CA ILE A 45 -6.55 -1.95 2.68
C ILE A 45 -6.13 -0.48 2.62
N VAL A 46 -5.92 0.03 1.42
CA VAL A 46 -5.74 1.46 1.22
C VAL A 46 -7.09 2.06 1.54
N ARG A 47 -7.30 2.37 2.82
CA ARG A 47 -8.45 3.10 3.35
C ARG A 47 -8.43 4.57 2.92
N GLY A 48 -7.39 4.98 2.19
CA GLY A 48 -7.28 6.30 1.56
C GLY A 48 -7.99 6.35 0.22
N ARG A 49 -8.50 7.54 -0.14
CA ARG A 49 -8.94 7.80 -1.51
C ARG A 49 -7.77 7.59 -2.45
N MET A 50 -8.05 7.02 -3.61
CA MET A 50 -7.07 6.73 -4.64
C MET A 50 -7.25 7.74 -5.78
N PRO A 51 -6.79 9.00 -5.61
CA PRO A 51 -7.09 10.09 -6.54
C PRO A 51 -6.62 9.78 -7.95
N THR A 52 -5.50 9.07 -8.10
CA THR A 52 -5.00 8.65 -9.42
C THR A 52 -5.99 7.75 -10.14
N TYR A 53 -6.59 6.77 -9.44
CA TYR A 53 -7.58 5.88 -10.03
C TYR A 53 -8.90 6.59 -10.34
N GLU A 54 -9.31 7.55 -9.51
CA GLU A 54 -10.47 8.41 -9.79
C GLU A 54 -10.26 9.21 -11.08
N ILE A 55 -9.10 9.85 -11.23
CA ILE A 55 -8.73 10.63 -12.44
C ILE A 55 -8.65 9.72 -13.67
N ILE A 56 -8.05 8.53 -13.54
CA ILE A 56 -7.97 7.56 -14.64
C ILE A 56 -9.38 7.15 -15.08
N ASN A 57 -10.28 6.83 -14.14
CA ASN A 57 -11.63 6.42 -14.47
C ASN A 57 -12.43 7.53 -15.17
N GLU A 58 -12.32 8.78 -14.69
CA GLU A 58 -12.96 9.93 -15.33
C GLU A 58 -12.43 10.15 -16.76
N ARG A 59 -11.11 10.05 -16.94
CA ARG A 59 -10.48 10.14 -18.27
C ARG A 59 -10.92 8.99 -19.18
N PHE A 60 -10.97 7.78 -18.65
CA PHE A 60 -11.43 6.59 -19.38
C PHE A 60 -12.86 6.78 -19.87
N ALA A 61 -13.78 7.19 -19.01
CA ALA A 61 -15.18 7.43 -19.39
C ALA A 61 -15.32 8.48 -20.49
N ARG A 62 -14.53 9.57 -20.42
CA ARG A 62 -14.51 10.61 -21.46
C ARG A 62 -13.99 10.04 -22.79
N GLN A 63 -12.88 9.30 -22.76
CA GLN A 63 -12.30 8.71 -23.96
C GLN A 63 -13.20 7.62 -24.55
N LEU A 64 -13.85 6.83 -23.71
CA LEU A 64 -14.83 5.82 -24.09
C LEU A 64 -16.02 6.46 -24.81
N ARG A 65 -16.53 7.59 -24.30
CA ARG A 65 -17.63 8.32 -24.95
C ARG A 65 -17.25 8.75 -26.36
N ILE A 66 -16.06 9.33 -26.53
CA ILE A 66 -15.55 9.78 -27.83
C ILE A 66 -15.31 8.57 -28.75
N GLY A 67 -14.73 7.48 -28.23
CA GLY A 67 -14.51 6.25 -28.98
C GLY A 67 -15.82 5.62 -29.48
N LEU A 68 -16.84 5.52 -28.62
CA LEU A 68 -18.15 5.01 -28.97
C LEU A 68 -18.89 5.92 -29.96
N PHE A 69 -18.77 7.24 -29.80
CA PHE A 69 -19.31 8.18 -30.76
C PHE A 69 -18.67 7.99 -32.14
N ASN A 70 -17.34 7.84 -32.21
CA ASN A 70 -16.64 7.60 -33.46
C ASN A 70 -17.01 6.26 -34.10
N PHE A 71 -17.27 5.23 -33.29
CA PHE A 71 -17.62 3.89 -33.77
C PHE A 71 -19.07 3.80 -34.29
N ILE A 72 -20.04 4.24 -33.48
CA ILE A 72 -21.47 4.06 -33.75
C ILE A 72 -22.05 5.27 -34.52
N ARG A 73 -21.31 6.37 -34.60
CA ARG A 73 -21.78 7.69 -35.10
C ARG A 73 -23.07 8.15 -34.43
N ARG A 74 -23.26 7.77 -33.16
CA ARG A 74 -24.43 8.13 -32.35
C ARG A 74 -23.96 8.74 -31.04
N THR A 75 -24.70 9.74 -30.58
CA THR A 75 -24.47 10.34 -29.27
C THR A 75 -24.74 9.32 -28.17
N VAL A 76 -23.71 9.02 -27.37
CA VAL A 76 -23.79 8.13 -26.22
C VAL A 76 -23.65 8.98 -24.96
N ASP A 77 -24.60 8.86 -24.05
CA ASP A 77 -24.49 9.45 -22.72
C ASP A 77 -23.85 8.44 -21.77
N ILE A 78 -22.83 8.89 -21.04
CA ILE A 78 -22.05 8.04 -20.12
C ILE A 78 -21.96 8.78 -18.80
N ALA A 79 -22.73 8.38 -17.78
CA ALA A 79 -22.60 8.94 -16.45
C ALA A 79 -21.57 8.14 -15.63
N VAL A 80 -20.62 8.83 -15.00
CA VAL A 80 -19.65 8.20 -14.09
C VAL A 80 -20.20 8.30 -12.67
N GLY A 81 -20.43 7.14 -12.04
CA GLY A 81 -20.86 7.05 -10.64
C GLY A 81 -19.70 7.19 -9.65
N PRO A 82 -20.00 7.32 -8.34
CA PRO A 82 -18.98 7.42 -7.30
C PRO A 82 -18.13 6.14 -7.23
N VAL A 83 -16.81 6.31 -7.14
CA VAL A 83 -15.87 5.19 -6.97
C VAL A 83 -15.94 4.68 -5.53
N LYS A 84 -16.18 3.38 -5.38
CA LYS A 84 -16.19 2.69 -4.07
C LYS A 84 -15.07 1.67 -4.03
N VAL A 85 -14.38 1.62 -2.89
CA VAL A 85 -13.39 0.58 -2.60
C VAL A 85 -14.13 -0.55 -1.90
N ILE A 86 -14.11 -1.74 -2.50
CA ILE A 86 -14.71 -2.96 -1.96
C ILE A 86 -13.65 -4.06 -1.91
N LYS A 87 -13.81 -5.02 -1.00
CA LYS A 87 -12.90 -6.18 -0.97
C LYS A 87 -13.12 -7.04 -2.20
N PHE A 88 -12.06 -7.71 -2.66
CA PHE A 88 -12.17 -8.61 -3.80
C PHE A 88 -13.17 -9.75 -3.55
N SER A 89 -13.20 -10.31 -2.33
CA SER A 89 -14.18 -11.33 -1.93
C SER A 89 -15.63 -10.83 -2.02
N GLU A 90 -15.87 -9.58 -1.61
CA GLU A 90 -17.19 -8.94 -1.70
C GLU A 90 -17.58 -8.62 -3.15
N PHE A 91 -16.62 -8.25 -3.99
CA PHE A 91 -16.84 -8.04 -5.43
C PHE A 91 -17.27 -9.32 -6.14
N ILE A 92 -16.63 -10.46 -5.86
CA ILE A 92 -17.00 -11.75 -6.45
C ILE A 92 -18.39 -12.19 -5.97
N CYS A 93 -18.69 -11.98 -4.70
CA CYS A 93 -20.02 -12.27 -4.16
C CYS A 93 -21.11 -11.42 -4.83
N THR A 94 -20.91 -10.10 -4.93
CA THR A 94 -21.91 -9.17 -5.47
C THR A 94 -22.08 -9.30 -6.99
N SER A 95 -20.99 -9.57 -7.72
CA SER A 95 -21.06 -9.72 -9.18
C SER A 95 -21.79 -10.99 -9.61
N SER A 96 -21.79 -12.02 -8.77
CA SER A 96 -22.58 -13.24 -9.01
C SER A 96 -24.09 -13.03 -8.81
N ASP A 97 -24.49 -12.07 -7.99
CA ASP A 97 -25.91 -11.78 -7.72
C ASP A 97 -26.54 -10.80 -8.74
N LEU A 98 -25.73 -10.16 -9.58
CA LEU A 98 -26.17 -9.14 -10.56
C LEU A 98 -26.27 -9.68 -12.01
N ILE A 99 -25.93 -10.95 -12.24
CA ILE A 99 -26.04 -11.64 -13.54
C ILE A 99 -27.28 -12.54 -13.51
#